data_AF-A0AAD9WP83-F1
#
_entry.id   AF-A0AAD9WP83-F1
#
_cell.length_a   1.000
_cell.length_b   1.000
_cell.length_c   1.000
_cell.angle_alpha   90.00
_cell.angle_beta   90.00
_cell.angle_gamma   90.00
#
_symmetry.space_group_name_H-M   'P 1'
#
loop_
_entity.id
_entity.type
_entity.pdbx_description
1 polymer ?
#
loop_
_entity_poly.entity_id
_entity_poly.type
_entity_poly.pdbx_seq_one_letter_code
_entity_poly.pdbx_strand_id
1 'polypeptide(L)'
;MGSGTDDIGFNTVLGGSSFVTCVVVGIISICVGKKHVRVNKSDFVRDVSFLILVLASLIAMLVFGEINLWGAIGFSSMYVVYVIVVICHNNVSEENEGDRDAISSYEIDLSVPILIGVEKGESNCLEEGQEISKCCHCTRSSCCGVLMYILQMPLFIPRRLTIPIVCEKRWSKPMAVISVTLAPLFFSALWNPQEGSLSTTLTVYGIGLAFGITFGVLAYATTEDSSPPKGKGCILIWLVGGFTMSVIWTYIAAQELVALLVSLGYIFGISPSILGLTVLAWGNSLGDLITNLTMALNGGAEGAQVAITGCYAGPIFNILFGLGLSLVGSCWRGYQAPVTIPNDPYLLETLGFLVGGLLWAVVVLPKRGMRLDGVLGGGLLVIYLISMTLRLIQTLGSFRFIINIPHYPTLVRNFDGM
;
A
#
# COMPACT_ATOMS: atom_id res chain seq x y z
N MET A 1 12.45 -4.14 -16.36
CA MET A 1 12.46 -3.67 -14.96
C MET A 1 13.89 -3.83 -14.46
N GLY A 2 14.51 -2.77 -13.98
CA GLY A 2 15.91 -2.80 -13.56
C GLY A 2 16.06 -3.54 -12.23
N SER A 3 17.19 -4.25 -12.04
CA SER A 3 17.48 -5.08 -10.87
C SER A 3 17.34 -4.38 -9.51
N GLY A 4 17.32 -3.05 -9.46
CA GLY A 4 17.13 -2.28 -8.22
C GLY A 4 15.67 -2.11 -7.76
N THR A 5 14.66 -2.36 -8.60
CA THR A 5 13.25 -2.18 -8.20
C THR A 5 12.73 -3.30 -7.31
N ASP A 6 13.26 -4.51 -7.49
CA ASP A 6 12.76 -5.70 -6.81
C ASP A 6 13.14 -5.67 -5.32
N ASP A 7 14.37 -5.23 -5.02
CA ASP A 7 14.84 -5.01 -3.65
C ASP A 7 14.02 -3.94 -2.91
N ILE A 8 13.63 -2.86 -3.61
CA ILE A 8 12.81 -1.81 -3.02
C ILE A 8 11.42 -2.35 -2.68
N GLY A 9 10.85 -3.24 -3.50
CA GLY A 9 9.54 -3.86 -3.28
C GLY A 9 9.47 -4.64 -1.97
N PHE A 10 10.39 -5.60 -1.76
CA PHE A 10 10.43 -6.38 -0.53
C PHE A 10 10.67 -5.49 0.70
N ASN A 11 11.65 -4.58 0.63
CA ASN A 11 11.95 -3.69 1.75
C ASN A 11 10.76 -2.77 2.07
N THR A 12 10.03 -2.26 1.08
CA THR A 12 8.86 -1.39 1.31
C THR A 12 7.71 -2.15 1.99
N VAL A 13 7.37 -3.35 1.51
CA VAL A 13 6.27 -4.16 2.07
C VAL A 13 6.59 -4.61 3.50
N LEU A 14 7.84 -5.04 3.75
CA LEU A 14 8.27 -5.51 5.07
C LEU A 14 8.46 -4.37 6.06
N GLY A 15 9.03 -3.25 5.62
CA GLY A 15 9.12 -2.03 6.42
C GLY A 15 7.74 -1.52 6.81
N GLY A 16 6.79 -1.52 5.88
CA GLY A 16 5.41 -1.12 6.14
C GLY A 16 4.71 -2.07 7.12
N SER A 17 4.89 -3.38 6.93
CA SER A 17 4.37 -4.39 7.85
C SER A 17 4.91 -4.18 9.27
N SER A 18 6.23 -4.01 9.43
CA SER A 18 6.86 -3.74 10.71
C SER A 18 6.40 -2.42 11.34
N PHE A 19 6.22 -1.37 10.53
CA PHE A 19 5.69 -0.10 10.98
C PHE A 19 4.25 -0.24 11.51
N VAL A 20 3.36 -0.90 10.76
CA VAL A 20 1.97 -1.10 11.18
C VAL A 20 1.89 -1.97 12.44
N THR A 21 2.54 -3.14 12.44
CA THR A 21 2.42 -4.09 13.57
C THR A 21 3.11 -3.62 14.84
N CYS A 22 4.18 -2.83 14.74
CA CYS A 22 4.94 -2.39 15.91
C CYS A 22 4.63 -0.94 16.30
N VAL A 23 4.70 -0.01 15.34
CA VAL A 23 4.50 1.42 15.62
C VAL A 23 3.03 1.76 15.76
N VAL A 24 2.18 1.36 14.82
CA VAL A 24 0.75 1.70 14.87
C VAL A 24 0.07 1.01 16.06
N VAL A 25 0.24 -0.31 16.20
CA VAL A 25 -0.26 -1.05 17.38
C VAL A 25 0.34 -0.48 18.67
N GLY A 26 1.62 -0.10 18.65
CA GLY A 26 2.30 0.45 19.82
C GLY A 26 1.72 1.78 20.29
N ILE A 27 1.52 2.71 19.36
CA ILE A 27 0.90 4.01 19.62
C ILE A 27 -0.56 3.83 20.07
N ILE A 28 -1.34 2.99 19.38
CA ILE A 28 -2.72 2.69 19.78
C ILE A 28 -2.77 2.16 21.22
N SER A 29 -1.88 1.22 21.57
CA SER A 29 -1.84 0.63 22.91
C SER A 29 -1.52 1.65 24.00
N ILE A 30 -0.62 2.59 23.74
CA ILE A 30 -0.26 3.67 24.67
C ILE A 30 -1.39 4.69 24.81
N CYS A 31 -1.96 5.13 23.68
CA CYS A 31 -3.01 6.15 23.66
C CYS A 31 -4.33 5.66 24.26
N VAL A 32 -4.71 4.40 23.99
CA VAL A 32 -5.95 3.79 24.48
C VAL A 32 -5.76 3.14 25.85
N GLY A 33 -4.52 2.93 26.32
CA GLY A 33 -4.25 2.23 27.57
C GLY A 33 -4.91 2.82 28.81
N LYS A 34 -5.19 4.13 28.83
CA LYS A 34 -5.94 4.79 29.92
C LYS A 34 -7.43 4.44 29.94
N LYS A 35 -7.99 3.99 28.82
CA LYS A 35 -9.41 3.65 28.67
C LYS A 35 -9.71 2.18 29.02
N HIS A 36 -8.70 1.38 29.41
CA HIS A 36 -8.83 -0.04 29.76
C HIS A 36 -9.61 -0.89 28.75
N VAL A 37 -9.40 -0.61 27.46
CA VAL A 37 -10.06 -1.34 26.38
C VAL A 37 -9.54 -2.77 26.29
N ARG A 38 -10.47 -3.72 26.17
CA ARG A 38 -10.18 -5.14 26.00
C ARG A 38 -10.40 -5.53 24.54
N VAL A 39 -9.51 -6.34 24.01
CA VAL A 39 -9.60 -6.92 22.67
C VAL A 39 -10.03 -8.39 22.78
N ASN A 40 -10.80 -8.89 21.81
CA ASN A 40 -11.12 -10.31 21.76
C ASN A 40 -9.85 -11.16 21.57
N LYS A 41 -9.65 -12.13 22.46
CA LYS A 41 -8.50 -13.05 22.44
C LYS A 41 -8.49 -13.91 21.18
N SER A 42 -9.65 -14.39 20.76
CA SER A 42 -9.78 -15.33 19.66
C SER A 42 -9.37 -14.69 18.34
N ASP A 43 -9.92 -13.50 18.06
CA ASP A 43 -9.61 -12.71 16.86
C ASP A 43 -8.14 -12.32 16.80
N PHE A 44 -7.62 -11.81 17.92
CA PHE A 44 -6.22 -11.41 18.02
C PHE A 44 -5.25 -12.58 17.77
N VAL A 45 -5.48 -13.73 18.42
CA VAL A 45 -4.60 -14.89 18.26
C VAL A 45 -4.68 -15.43 16.84
N ARG A 46 -5.88 -15.49 16.25
CA ARG A 46 -6.09 -15.90 14.85
C ARG A 46 -5.25 -15.03 13.90
N ASP A 47 -5.41 -13.71 13.96
CA ASP A 47 -4.77 -12.79 13.02
C ASP A 47 -3.24 -12.77 13.20
N VAL A 48 -2.75 -12.75 14.44
CA VAL A 48 -1.31 -12.70 14.72
C VAL A 48 -0.63 -14.04 14.39
N SER A 49 -1.25 -15.17 14.72
CA SER A 49 -0.69 -16.49 14.38
C SER A 49 -0.65 -16.70 12.86
N PHE A 50 -1.67 -16.24 12.14
CA PHE A 50 -1.66 -16.30 10.68
C PHE A 50 -0.57 -15.39 10.09
N LEU A 51 -0.38 -14.18 10.62
CA LEU A 51 0.72 -13.32 10.18
C LEU A 51 2.10 -13.93 10.45
N ILE A 52 2.30 -14.59 11.61
CA ILE A 52 3.54 -15.32 11.89
C ILE A 52 3.74 -16.45 10.87
N LEU A 53 2.68 -17.19 10.52
CA LEU A 53 2.74 -18.24 9.49
C LEU A 53 3.12 -17.69 8.11
N VAL A 54 2.53 -16.56 7.72
CA VAL A 54 2.86 -15.85 6.48
C VAL A 54 4.32 -15.43 6.47
N LEU A 55 4.82 -14.82 7.55
CA LEU A 55 6.22 -14.41 7.65
C LEU A 55 7.17 -15.61 7.66
N ALA A 56 6.80 -16.71 8.31
CA ALA A 56 7.59 -17.94 8.30
C ALA A 56 7.68 -18.54 6.89
N SER A 57 6.58 -18.55 6.14
CA SER A 57 6.57 -19.00 4.74
C SER A 57 7.43 -18.10 3.85
N LEU A 58 7.40 -16.78 4.08
CA LEU A 58 8.24 -15.82 3.37
C LEU A 58 9.73 -16.01 3.70
N ILE A 59 10.08 -16.18 4.97
CA ILE A 59 11.45 -16.48 5.41
C ILE A 59 11.94 -17.77 4.74
N ALA A 60 11.12 -18.82 4.73
CA ALA A 60 11.48 -20.08 4.07
C ALA A 60 11.79 -19.86 2.58
N MET A 61 10.91 -19.16 1.85
CA MET A 61 11.12 -18.84 0.44
C MET A 61 12.41 -18.02 0.20
N LEU A 62 12.71 -17.07 1.09
CA LEU A 62 13.94 -16.28 1.00
C LEU A 62 15.18 -17.15 1.22
N VAL A 63 15.17 -18.04 2.23
CA VAL A 63 16.30 -18.93 2.54
C VAL A 63 16.57 -19.94 1.42
N PHE A 64 15.53 -20.46 0.76
CA PHE A 64 15.70 -21.35 -0.40
C PHE A 64 16.32 -20.64 -1.61
N GLY A 65 16.23 -19.31 -1.70
CA GLY A 65 16.87 -18.49 -2.74
C GLY A 65 16.25 -18.62 -4.13
N GLU A 66 15.42 -19.64 -4.38
CA GLU A 66 14.73 -19.88 -5.65
C GLU A 66 13.23 -20.05 -5.43
N ILE A 67 12.41 -19.31 -6.18
CA ILE A 67 10.95 -19.49 -6.21
C ILE A 67 10.51 -19.99 -7.58
N ASN A 68 9.78 -21.10 -7.55
CA ASN A 68 9.03 -21.65 -8.68
C ASN A 68 7.61 -21.06 -8.72
N LEU A 69 6.98 -21.05 -9.91
CA LEU A 69 5.63 -20.50 -10.10
C LEU A 69 4.62 -21.09 -9.11
N TRP A 70 4.68 -22.40 -8.87
CA TRP A 70 3.83 -23.08 -7.90
C TRP A 70 4.04 -22.62 -6.46
N GLY A 71 5.29 -22.33 -6.08
CA GLY A 71 5.62 -21.74 -4.78
C GLY A 71 5.01 -20.35 -4.63
N ALA A 72 5.11 -19.50 -5.67
CA ALA A 72 4.51 -18.16 -5.67
C ALA A 72 2.97 -18.21 -5.61
N ILE A 73 2.33 -19.11 -6.38
CA ILE A 73 0.88 -19.32 -6.34
C ILE A 73 0.46 -19.83 -4.96
N GLY A 74 1.19 -20.81 -4.40
CA GLY A 74 0.95 -21.36 -3.08
C GLY A 74 1.01 -20.27 -2.00
N PHE A 75 2.06 -19.46 -2.01
CA PHE A 75 2.20 -18.32 -1.10
C PHE A 75 1.04 -17.34 -1.23
N SER A 76 0.72 -16.88 -2.45
CA SER A 76 -0.40 -15.95 -2.65
C SER A 76 -1.76 -16.55 -2.24
N SER A 77 -1.96 -17.86 -2.47
CA SER A 77 -3.19 -18.57 -2.11
C SER A 77 -3.46 -18.64 -0.61
N MET A 78 -2.43 -18.46 0.24
CA MET A 78 -2.62 -18.37 1.69
C MET A 78 -3.59 -17.23 2.07
N TYR A 79 -3.76 -16.20 1.25
CA TYR A 79 -4.72 -15.14 1.53
C TYR A 79 -6.17 -15.64 1.46
N VAL A 80 -6.47 -16.51 0.48
CA VAL A 80 -7.79 -17.14 0.39
C VAL A 80 -8.04 -18.01 1.62
N VAL A 81 -7.02 -18.77 2.05
CA VAL A 81 -7.09 -19.57 3.28
C VAL A 81 -7.35 -18.69 4.50
N TYR A 82 -6.65 -17.55 4.62
CA TYR A 82 -6.87 -16.59 5.69
C TYR A 82 -8.33 -16.11 5.73
N VAL A 83 -8.86 -15.68 4.59
CA VAL A 83 -10.25 -15.20 4.49
C VAL A 83 -11.24 -16.30 4.89
N ILE A 84 -11.02 -17.54 4.44
CA ILE A 84 -11.86 -18.68 4.85
C ILE A 84 -11.76 -18.91 6.37
N VAL A 85 -10.56 -18.88 6.95
CA VAL A 85 -10.36 -19.03 8.41
C VAL A 85 -11.08 -17.93 9.19
N VAL A 86 -11.03 -16.68 8.73
CA VAL A 86 -11.75 -15.55 9.35
C VAL A 86 -13.26 -15.76 9.28
N ILE A 87 -13.79 -16.16 8.12
CA ILE A 87 -15.23 -16.39 7.93
C ILE A 87 -15.71 -17.55 8.81
N CYS A 88 -14.99 -18.69 8.80
CA CYS A 88 -15.32 -19.84 9.64
C CYS A 88 -15.26 -19.49 11.13
N HIS A 89 -14.26 -18.71 11.54
CA HIS A 89 -14.10 -18.30 12.93
C HIS A 89 -15.24 -17.39 13.42
N ASN A 90 -15.68 -16.45 12.58
CA ASN A 90 -16.82 -15.61 12.89
C ASN A 90 -18.12 -16.44 13.00
N ASN A 91 -18.39 -17.33 12.04
CA ASN A 91 -19.59 -18.18 12.07
C ASN A 91 -19.65 -19.07 13.32
N VAL A 92 -18.51 -19.66 13.73
CA VAL A 92 -18.42 -20.49 14.95
C VAL A 92 -18.61 -19.64 16.21
N SER A 93 -18.18 -18.39 16.20
CA SER A 93 -18.39 -17.49 17.34
C SER A 93 -19.88 -17.16 17.52
N GLU A 94 -20.61 -16.99 16.42
CA GLU A 94 -22.06 -16.76 16.43
C GLU A 94 -22.87 -17.99 16.85
N GLU A 95 -22.51 -19.19 16.38
CA GLU A 95 -23.17 -20.43 16.80
C GLU A 95 -23.02 -20.67 18.31
N ASN A 96 -21.90 -20.26 18.91
CA ASN A 96 -21.66 -20.40 20.35
C ASN A 96 -22.38 -19.34 21.21
N GLU A 97 -22.77 -18.20 20.63
CA GLU A 97 -23.62 -17.19 21.28
C GLU A 97 -25.12 -17.44 21.04
N GLY A 98 -25.49 -18.10 19.94
CA GLY A 98 -26.86 -18.46 19.58
C GLY A 98 -27.56 -19.48 20.49
N ASP A 99 -26.83 -20.14 21.40
CA ASP A 99 -27.40 -21.04 22.41
C ASP A 99 -27.69 -20.34 23.76
N ARG A 100 -27.47 -19.01 23.84
CA ARG A 100 -27.72 -18.23 25.07
C ARG A 100 -28.67 -17.04 24.97
N ASP A 101 -28.92 -16.46 23.81
CA ASP A 101 -29.91 -15.38 23.69
C ASP A 101 -30.68 -15.44 22.38
N ALA A 102 -31.91 -15.97 22.44
CA ALA A 102 -32.92 -15.61 21.48
C ALA A 102 -33.27 -14.13 21.67
N ILE A 103 -33.35 -13.38 20.56
CA ILE A 103 -33.67 -11.94 20.42
C ILE A 103 -32.43 -11.04 20.36
N SER A 104 -31.81 -10.97 19.18
CA SER A 104 -31.35 -9.74 18.54
C SER A 104 -30.63 -10.12 17.25
N SER A 105 -31.41 -10.34 16.18
CA SER A 105 -30.88 -10.35 14.81
C SER A 105 -30.38 -8.95 14.47
N TYR A 106 -29.12 -8.67 14.77
CA TYR A 106 -28.37 -7.65 14.06
C TYR A 106 -27.60 -8.36 12.95
N GLU A 107 -27.94 -8.01 11.72
CA GLU A 107 -27.22 -8.42 10.52
C GLU A 107 -25.71 -8.26 10.77
N ILE A 108 -24.96 -9.33 10.48
CA ILE A 108 -23.52 -9.24 10.22
C ILE A 108 -23.38 -8.33 9.02
N ASP A 109 -23.22 -7.05 9.32
CA ASP A 109 -23.01 -6.09 8.27
C ASP A 109 -21.52 -6.17 7.89
N LEU A 110 -21.24 -7.12 6.99
CA LEU A 110 -20.05 -7.14 6.12
C LEU A 110 -19.98 -5.87 5.25
N SER A 111 -20.84 -4.88 5.50
CA SER A 111 -20.72 -3.55 5.00
C SER A 111 -19.77 -2.69 5.85
N VAL A 112 -19.53 -2.89 7.15
CA VAL A 112 -18.88 -1.82 7.98
C VAL A 112 -17.48 -1.36 7.49
N PRO A 113 -16.56 -2.20 6.97
CA PRO A 113 -15.31 -1.67 6.41
C PRO A 113 -15.50 -0.96 5.07
N ILE A 114 -16.47 -1.40 4.28
CA ILE A 114 -16.74 -0.89 2.92
C ILE A 114 -17.68 0.31 2.96
N LEU A 115 -18.65 0.34 3.86
CA LEU A 115 -19.68 1.35 4.03
C LEU A 115 -19.16 2.57 4.79
N ILE A 116 -18.25 2.40 5.77
CA ILE A 116 -17.46 3.54 6.26
C ILE A 116 -16.59 4.09 5.14
N GLY A 117 -16.11 3.24 4.23
CA GLY A 117 -15.37 3.65 3.02
C GLY A 117 -16.23 4.32 1.94
N VAL A 118 -17.51 3.95 1.82
CA VAL A 118 -18.48 4.51 0.85
C VAL A 118 -19.14 5.78 1.40
N GLU A 119 -19.49 5.84 2.69
CA GLU A 119 -19.87 7.09 3.37
C GLU A 119 -18.69 8.06 3.42
N LYS A 120 -17.44 7.59 3.65
CA LYS A 120 -16.24 8.40 3.42
C LYS A 120 -15.99 8.68 1.94
N GLY A 121 -16.47 7.89 0.99
CA GLY A 121 -16.41 8.19 -0.43
C GLY A 121 -17.28 9.40 -0.80
N GLU A 122 -18.48 9.46 -0.23
CA GLU A 122 -19.35 10.64 -0.27
C GLU A 122 -18.78 11.82 0.54
N SER A 123 -18.10 11.54 1.65
CA SER A 123 -17.41 12.55 2.46
C SER A 123 -16.11 13.06 1.82
N ASN A 124 -15.38 12.25 1.04
CA ASN A 124 -14.19 12.64 0.27
C ASN A 124 -14.58 13.48 -0.95
N CYS A 125 -15.77 13.22 -1.53
CA CYS A 125 -16.38 14.11 -2.52
C CYS A 125 -16.76 15.48 -1.92
N LEU A 126 -16.98 15.56 -0.61
CA LEU A 126 -17.13 16.83 0.12
C LEU A 126 -15.77 17.46 0.47
N GLU A 127 -14.78 16.67 0.89
CA GLU A 127 -13.49 17.17 1.40
C GLU A 127 -12.57 17.75 0.31
N GLU A 128 -12.43 17.16 -0.89
CA GLU A 128 -11.52 17.75 -1.91
C GLU A 128 -11.94 19.19 -2.35
N GLY A 129 -13.21 19.56 -2.17
CA GLY A 129 -13.73 20.90 -2.47
C GLY A 129 -13.75 21.80 -1.24
N GLN A 130 -13.85 21.20 -0.05
CA GLN A 130 -13.84 21.91 1.22
C GLN A 130 -12.43 22.15 1.76
N GLU A 131 -11.41 21.37 1.39
CA GLU A 131 -9.99 21.68 1.63
C GLU A 131 -9.57 22.93 0.84
N ILE A 132 -10.03 23.08 -0.40
CA ILE A 132 -9.76 24.27 -1.21
C ILE A 132 -10.44 25.51 -0.61
N SER A 133 -11.67 25.36 -0.07
CA SER A 133 -12.40 26.47 0.58
C SER A 133 -11.91 26.77 2.01
N LYS A 134 -11.54 25.76 2.82
CA LYS A 134 -11.00 25.96 4.18
C LYS A 134 -9.59 26.53 4.15
N CYS A 135 -8.80 26.25 3.10
CA CYS A 135 -7.51 26.90 2.90
C CYS A 135 -7.64 28.42 2.68
N CYS A 136 -8.82 28.91 2.24
CA CYS A 136 -9.09 30.35 2.15
C CYS A 136 -9.39 31.01 3.50
N HIS A 137 -9.77 30.27 4.57
CA HIS A 137 -10.31 30.92 5.76
C HIS A 137 -9.50 30.83 7.05
N CYS A 138 -8.39 30.08 7.11
CA CYS A 138 -7.51 30.10 8.30
C CYS A 138 -6.05 29.76 7.98
N THR A 139 -5.32 30.59 7.21
CA THR A 139 -3.86 30.75 7.45
C THR A 139 -3.34 32.06 6.85
N ARG A 140 -2.98 32.95 7.76
CA ARG A 140 -2.22 34.18 7.55
C ARG A 140 -0.78 33.84 7.12
N SER A 141 -0.57 33.53 5.84
CA SER A 141 0.73 33.66 5.11
C SER A 141 0.51 33.45 3.60
N SER A 142 0.35 34.54 2.85
CA SER A 142 -0.18 34.55 1.48
C SER A 142 0.76 34.02 0.39
N CYS A 143 2.04 33.76 0.68
CA CYS A 143 3.02 33.31 -0.33
C CYS A 143 3.16 31.78 -0.38
N CYS A 144 3.16 31.12 0.79
CA CYS A 144 3.36 29.67 0.89
C CYS A 144 2.17 28.89 0.30
N GLY A 145 0.93 29.35 0.54
CA GLY A 145 -0.27 28.71 -0.02
C GLY A 145 -0.35 28.80 -1.55
N VAL A 146 0.02 29.94 -2.13
CA VAL A 146 0.04 30.14 -3.60
C VAL A 146 1.16 29.32 -4.24
N LEU A 147 2.34 29.25 -3.61
CA LEU A 147 3.46 28.44 -4.09
C LEU A 147 3.11 26.94 -4.11
N MET A 148 2.51 26.43 -3.03
CA MET A 148 2.06 25.03 -2.98
C MET A 148 0.99 24.73 -4.03
N TYR A 149 0.09 25.69 -4.28
CA TYR A 149 -0.92 25.55 -5.33
C TYR A 149 -0.28 25.51 -6.72
N ILE A 150 0.64 26.42 -7.03
CA ILE A 150 1.36 26.44 -8.33
C ILE A 150 2.15 25.14 -8.53
N LEU A 151 2.78 24.61 -7.48
CA LEU A 151 3.52 23.35 -7.53
C LEU A 151 2.60 22.13 -7.77
N GLN A 152 1.36 22.18 -7.29
CA GLN A 152 0.38 21.10 -7.43
C GLN A 152 -0.34 21.13 -8.80
N MET A 153 -0.55 22.30 -9.39
CA MET A 153 -1.22 22.48 -10.68
C MET A 153 -0.75 21.55 -11.83
N PRO A 154 0.57 21.36 -12.07
CA PRO A 154 1.04 20.51 -13.17
C PRO A 154 0.64 19.04 -13.03
N LEU A 155 0.40 18.56 -11.81
CA LEU A 155 -0.11 17.20 -11.54
C LEU A 155 -1.63 17.18 -11.46
N PHE A 156 -2.24 18.21 -10.87
CA PHE A 156 -3.68 18.28 -10.65
C PHE A 156 -4.47 18.39 -11.94
N ILE A 157 -4.03 19.25 -12.88
CA ILE A 157 -4.78 19.52 -14.11
C ILE A 157 -4.87 18.28 -15.01
N PRO A 158 -3.76 17.59 -15.36
CA PRO A 158 -3.84 16.37 -16.17
C PRO A 158 -4.63 15.25 -15.49
N ARG A 159 -4.47 15.10 -14.16
CA ARG A 159 -5.24 14.14 -13.37
C ARG A 159 -6.74 14.38 -13.47
N ARG A 160 -7.15 15.63 -13.28
CA ARG A 160 -8.58 16.02 -13.39
C ARG A 160 -9.10 15.87 -14.81
N LEU A 161 -8.26 16.11 -15.81
CA LEU A 161 -8.59 15.99 -17.25
C LEU A 161 -8.60 14.55 -17.78
N THR A 162 -8.29 13.54 -16.98
CA THR A 162 -8.24 12.14 -17.43
C THR A 162 -9.06 11.20 -16.56
N ILE A 163 -9.40 11.60 -15.32
CA ILE A 163 -10.28 10.84 -14.44
C ILE A 163 -11.73 11.35 -14.59
N PRO A 164 -12.65 10.55 -15.15
CA PRO A 164 -14.06 10.91 -15.18
C PRO A 164 -14.67 10.85 -13.77
N ILE A 165 -15.34 11.94 -13.36
CA ILE A 165 -15.97 12.06 -12.04
C ILE A 165 -17.49 11.94 -12.18
N VAL A 166 -18.09 11.00 -11.46
CA VAL A 166 -19.54 10.74 -11.45
C VAL A 166 -20.11 11.17 -10.09
N CYS A 167 -20.14 12.47 -9.83
CA CYS A 167 -20.68 13.02 -8.58
C CYS A 167 -21.64 14.17 -8.88
N GLU A 168 -22.86 14.12 -8.35
CA GLU A 168 -23.91 15.11 -8.62
C GLU A 168 -23.47 16.55 -8.32
N LYS A 169 -22.72 16.76 -7.23
CA LYS A 169 -22.26 18.09 -6.78
C LYS A 169 -21.13 18.68 -7.65
N ARG A 170 -20.38 17.85 -8.36
CA ARG A 170 -19.20 18.27 -9.16
C ARG A 170 -19.37 17.96 -10.65
N TRP A 171 -20.57 17.55 -11.06
CA TRP A 171 -20.86 17.14 -12.42
C TRP A 171 -20.73 18.33 -13.37
N SER A 172 -20.03 18.11 -14.48
CA SER A 172 -20.08 19.01 -15.62
C SER A 172 -19.86 18.20 -16.89
N LYS A 173 -20.83 18.27 -17.81
CA LYS A 173 -20.76 17.59 -19.12
C LYS A 173 -19.46 17.87 -19.88
N PRO A 174 -18.97 19.12 -20.04
CA PRO A 174 -17.73 19.35 -20.79
C PRO A 174 -16.52 18.66 -20.15
N MET A 175 -16.41 18.66 -18.82
CA MET A 175 -15.30 18.01 -18.13
C MET A 175 -15.38 16.48 -18.22
N ALA A 176 -16.59 15.93 -18.14
CA ALA A 176 -16.84 14.51 -18.30
C ALA A 176 -16.47 14.01 -19.71
N VAL A 177 -16.84 14.78 -20.75
CA VAL A 177 -16.48 14.47 -22.14
C VAL A 177 -14.97 14.59 -22.37
N ILE A 178 -14.34 15.67 -21.88
CA ILE A 178 -12.89 15.86 -22.01
C ILE A 178 -12.13 14.73 -21.32
N SER A 179 -12.52 14.34 -20.12
CA SER A 179 -11.86 13.26 -19.36
C SER A 179 -11.88 11.92 -20.07
N VAL A 180 -13.05 11.51 -20.58
CA VAL A 180 -13.20 10.27 -21.34
C VAL A 180 -12.47 10.32 -22.69
N THR A 181 -12.37 11.51 -23.30
CA THR A 181 -11.63 11.69 -24.56
C THR A 181 -10.12 11.59 -24.37
N LEU A 182 -9.58 12.22 -23.30
CA LEU A 182 -8.14 12.26 -23.04
C LEU A 182 -7.62 10.99 -22.37
N ALA A 183 -8.47 10.24 -21.67
CA ALA A 183 -8.12 9.01 -20.96
C ALA A 183 -7.38 7.98 -21.85
N PRO A 184 -7.92 7.52 -23.00
CA PRO A 184 -7.22 6.57 -23.88
C PRO A 184 -5.93 7.14 -24.50
N LEU A 185 -5.91 8.44 -24.79
CA LEU A 185 -4.71 9.11 -25.31
C LEU A 185 -3.59 9.11 -24.26
N PHE A 186 -3.92 9.45 -23.01
CA PHE A 186 -2.98 9.41 -21.90
C PHE A 186 -2.47 7.97 -21.64
N PHE A 187 -3.37 6.97 -21.67
CA PHE A 187 -2.96 5.58 -21.54
C PHE A 187 -2.01 5.14 -22.67
N SER A 188 -2.29 5.55 -23.91
CA SER A 188 -1.41 5.25 -25.06
C SER A 188 -0.01 5.87 -24.92
N ALA A 189 0.08 7.06 -24.29
CA ALA A 189 1.36 7.71 -23.99
C ALA A 189 2.19 6.91 -22.97
N LEU A 190 1.54 6.33 -21.98
CA LEU A 190 2.19 5.52 -20.94
C LEU A 190 2.61 4.15 -21.45
N TRP A 191 1.88 3.59 -22.40
CA TRP A 191 2.16 2.28 -22.98
C TRP A 191 3.36 2.30 -23.94
N ASN A 192 3.90 3.46 -24.29
CA ASN A 192 4.91 3.57 -25.34
C ASN A 192 6.13 2.68 -25.06
N PRO A 193 6.35 1.59 -25.82
CA PRO A 193 7.52 0.75 -25.63
C PRO A 193 8.75 1.58 -26.01
N GLN A 194 9.65 1.72 -25.05
CA GLN A 194 10.87 2.54 -25.16
C GLN A 194 11.85 2.07 -26.26
N GLU A 195 11.50 1.00 -27.01
CA GLU A 195 12.25 0.39 -28.11
C GLU A 195 11.45 0.32 -29.43
N GLY A 196 10.42 1.15 -29.62
CA GLY A 196 9.61 1.19 -30.84
C GLY A 196 10.18 2.10 -31.95
N SER A 197 9.96 1.73 -33.22
CA SER A 197 10.15 2.63 -34.37
C SER A 197 9.19 3.83 -34.29
N LEU A 198 9.55 4.96 -34.90
CA LEU A 198 8.67 6.14 -35.00
C LEU A 198 7.27 5.79 -35.54
N SER A 199 7.19 4.81 -36.46
CA SER A 199 5.91 4.32 -37.00
C SER A 199 5.04 3.64 -35.93
N THR A 200 5.62 2.81 -35.06
CA THR A 200 4.85 2.10 -34.02
C THR A 200 4.31 3.08 -32.99
N THR A 201 5.11 4.09 -32.62
CA THR A 201 4.70 5.15 -31.70
C THR A 201 3.52 5.96 -32.27
N LEU A 202 3.61 6.33 -33.56
CA LEU A 202 2.52 7.05 -34.24
C LEU A 202 1.24 6.21 -34.33
N THR A 203 1.35 4.91 -34.60
CA THR A 203 0.21 3.99 -34.63
C THR A 203 -0.47 3.87 -33.26
N VAL A 204 0.31 3.74 -32.17
CA VAL A 204 -0.23 3.64 -30.80
C VAL A 204 -0.98 4.92 -30.41
N TYR A 205 -0.41 6.09 -30.69
CA TYR A 205 -1.11 7.37 -30.46
C TYR A 205 -2.34 7.54 -31.35
N GLY A 206 -2.28 7.10 -32.61
CA GLY A 206 -3.42 7.13 -33.52
C GLY A 206 -4.59 6.26 -33.03
N ILE A 207 -4.30 5.06 -32.53
CA ILE A 207 -5.30 4.16 -31.92
C ILE A 207 -5.89 4.81 -30.65
N GLY A 208 -5.04 5.33 -29.76
CA GLY A 208 -5.48 6.01 -28.54
C GLY A 208 -6.40 7.21 -28.84
N LEU A 209 -6.04 8.02 -29.83
CA LEU A 209 -6.86 9.16 -30.26
C LEU A 209 -8.21 8.72 -30.86
N ALA A 210 -8.22 7.67 -31.70
CA ALA A 210 -9.45 7.16 -32.30
C ALA A 210 -10.44 6.65 -31.25
N PHE A 211 -9.96 5.87 -30.26
CA PHE A 211 -10.78 5.44 -29.12
C PHE A 211 -11.23 6.61 -28.26
N GLY A 212 -10.34 7.57 -27.97
CA GLY A 212 -10.66 8.79 -27.23
C GLY A 212 -11.80 9.58 -27.88
N ILE A 213 -11.70 9.87 -29.19
CA ILE A 213 -12.74 10.59 -29.93
C ILE A 213 -14.05 9.80 -29.92
N THR A 214 -13.99 8.48 -30.14
CA THR A 214 -15.19 7.63 -30.15
C THR A 214 -15.92 7.67 -28.81
N PHE A 215 -15.19 7.49 -27.70
CA PHE A 215 -15.79 7.57 -26.36
C PHE A 215 -16.24 8.98 -26.00
N GLY A 216 -15.52 10.02 -26.43
CA GLY A 216 -15.91 11.42 -26.24
C GLY A 216 -17.21 11.78 -26.95
N VAL A 217 -17.36 11.39 -28.21
CA VAL A 217 -18.62 11.60 -28.97
C VAL A 217 -19.77 10.83 -28.34
N LEU A 218 -19.54 9.58 -27.94
CA LEU A 218 -20.54 8.78 -27.25
C LEU A 218 -20.95 9.45 -25.93
N ALA A 219 -19.99 9.87 -25.10
CA ALA A 219 -20.25 10.57 -23.85
C ALA A 219 -21.01 11.89 -24.06
N TYR A 220 -20.71 12.64 -25.12
CA TYR A 220 -21.43 13.87 -25.44
C TYR A 220 -22.89 13.59 -25.84
N ALA A 221 -23.12 12.52 -26.59
CA ALA A 221 -24.45 12.12 -27.05
C ALA A 221 -25.31 11.49 -25.95
N THR A 222 -24.73 10.73 -25.03
CA THR A 222 -25.48 9.97 -24.01
C THR A 222 -25.71 10.73 -22.70
N THR A 223 -25.07 11.88 -22.50
CA THR A 223 -25.03 12.51 -21.16
C THR A 223 -25.63 13.92 -21.14
N GLU A 224 -26.30 14.23 -20.02
CA GLU A 224 -26.99 15.49 -19.77
C GLU A 224 -26.08 16.52 -19.06
N ASP A 225 -26.42 17.80 -19.19
CA ASP A 225 -25.62 18.91 -18.63
C ASP A 225 -25.68 19.00 -17.11
N SER A 226 -26.82 18.64 -16.52
CA SER A 226 -27.17 18.93 -15.13
C SER A 226 -27.24 17.69 -14.24
N SER A 227 -27.16 16.47 -14.80
CA SER A 227 -27.14 15.25 -13.99
C SER A 227 -26.23 14.16 -14.57
N PRO A 228 -25.54 13.38 -13.70
CA PRO A 228 -24.78 12.23 -14.14
C PRO A 228 -25.70 11.15 -14.74
N PRO A 229 -25.18 10.25 -15.58
CA PRO A 229 -25.98 9.21 -16.22
C PRO A 229 -26.62 8.28 -15.16
N LYS A 230 -27.96 8.24 -15.12
CA LYS A 230 -28.74 7.51 -14.10
C LYS A 230 -29.00 6.03 -14.42
N GLY A 231 -28.75 5.61 -15.67
CA GLY A 231 -28.92 4.22 -16.07
C GLY A 231 -27.88 3.32 -15.41
N LYS A 232 -28.33 2.24 -14.72
CA LYS A 232 -27.45 1.30 -13.98
C LYS A 232 -26.27 0.74 -14.80
N GLY A 233 -26.45 0.53 -16.10
CA GLY A 233 -25.37 0.09 -17.00
C GLY A 233 -24.38 1.20 -17.36
N CYS A 234 -24.88 2.40 -17.68
CA CYS A 234 -24.02 3.54 -18.01
C CYS A 234 -23.21 4.00 -16.80
N ILE A 235 -23.83 4.15 -15.62
CA ILE A 235 -23.11 4.59 -14.41
C ILE A 235 -21.95 3.67 -14.07
N LEU A 236 -22.12 2.35 -14.24
CA LEU A 236 -21.07 1.38 -13.97
C LEU A 236 -19.87 1.55 -14.90
N ILE A 237 -20.09 1.80 -16.20
CA ILE A 237 -19.00 2.05 -17.16
C ILE A 237 -18.19 3.29 -16.76
N TRP A 238 -18.86 4.36 -16.35
CA TRP A 238 -18.19 5.58 -15.90
C TRP A 238 -17.40 5.38 -14.60
N LEU A 239 -17.97 4.62 -13.65
CA LEU A 239 -17.29 4.28 -12.39
C LEU A 239 -16.06 3.40 -12.65
N VAL A 240 -16.18 2.39 -13.51
CA VAL A 240 -15.05 1.52 -13.89
C VAL A 240 -13.97 2.35 -14.58
N GLY A 241 -14.32 3.22 -15.53
CA GLY A 241 -13.36 4.09 -16.22
C GLY A 241 -12.64 5.05 -15.27
N GLY A 242 -13.39 5.68 -14.34
CA GLY A 242 -12.83 6.54 -13.30
C GLY A 242 -11.88 5.80 -12.37
N PHE A 243 -12.28 4.60 -11.92
CA PHE A 243 -11.46 3.73 -11.11
C PHE A 243 -10.18 3.31 -11.83
N THR A 244 -10.27 2.84 -13.08
CA THR A 244 -9.10 2.44 -13.88
C THR A 244 -8.12 3.60 -14.06
N MET A 245 -8.61 4.79 -14.40
CA MET A 245 -7.76 5.98 -14.53
C MET A 245 -7.13 6.40 -13.20
N SER A 246 -7.85 6.27 -12.08
CA SER A 246 -7.27 6.49 -10.75
C SER A 246 -6.13 5.53 -10.45
N VAL A 247 -6.28 4.23 -10.77
CA VAL A 247 -5.22 3.22 -10.58
C VAL A 247 -3.99 3.56 -11.42
N ILE A 248 -4.17 3.98 -12.68
CA ILE A 248 -3.08 4.41 -13.57
C ILE A 248 -2.34 5.62 -12.97
N TRP A 249 -3.06 6.62 -12.48
CA TRP A 249 -2.44 7.80 -11.84
C TRP A 249 -1.67 7.44 -10.58
N THR A 250 -2.21 6.56 -9.75
CA THR A 250 -1.50 6.05 -8.56
C THR A 250 -0.22 5.33 -8.96
N TYR A 251 -0.23 4.52 -10.02
CA TYR A 251 0.95 3.85 -10.54
C TYR A 251 2.03 4.85 -11.00
N ILE A 252 1.66 5.86 -11.80
CA ILE A 252 2.60 6.90 -12.26
C ILE A 252 3.19 7.67 -11.08
N ALA A 253 2.33 8.12 -10.16
CA ALA A 253 2.77 8.87 -8.98
C ALA A 253 3.72 8.04 -8.12
N ALA A 254 3.45 6.75 -7.93
CA ALA A 254 4.32 5.84 -7.21
C ALA A 254 5.68 5.66 -7.91
N GLN A 255 5.70 5.53 -9.24
CA GLN A 255 6.95 5.39 -10.01
C GLN A 255 7.81 6.65 -9.94
N GLU A 256 7.22 7.83 -10.12
CA GLU A 256 7.93 9.11 -9.99
C GLU A 256 8.43 9.32 -8.55
N LEU A 257 7.62 8.96 -7.55
CA LEU A 257 8.04 8.99 -6.15
C LEU A 257 9.27 8.10 -5.91
N VAL A 258 9.23 6.85 -6.36
CA VAL A 258 10.37 5.92 -6.23
C VAL A 258 11.59 6.45 -6.98
N ALA A 259 11.43 6.99 -8.20
CA ALA A 259 12.53 7.55 -8.98
C ALA A 259 13.20 8.76 -8.28
N LEU A 260 12.39 9.65 -7.70
CA LEU A 260 12.88 10.79 -6.91
C LEU A 260 13.60 10.33 -5.65
N LEU A 261 13.04 9.35 -4.94
CA LEU A 261 13.68 8.81 -3.74
C LEU A 261 15.03 8.14 -4.09
N VAL A 262 15.08 7.30 -5.12
CA VAL A 262 16.34 6.69 -5.58
C VAL A 262 17.36 7.78 -5.96
N SER A 263 16.93 8.85 -6.63
CA SER A 263 17.78 10.00 -6.96
C SER A 263 18.31 10.72 -5.71
N LEU A 264 17.47 10.94 -4.70
CA LEU A 264 17.89 11.47 -3.41
C LEU A 264 18.85 10.51 -2.69
N GLY A 265 18.62 9.20 -2.80
CA GLY A 265 19.52 8.16 -2.30
C GLY A 265 20.92 8.28 -2.90
N TYR A 266 21.05 8.51 -4.22
CA TYR A 266 22.34 8.77 -4.84
C TYR A 266 23.01 10.06 -4.35
N ILE A 267 22.24 11.14 -4.16
CA ILE A 267 22.77 12.44 -3.69
C ILE A 267 23.29 12.34 -2.25
N PHE A 268 22.52 11.71 -1.36
CA PHE A 268 22.89 11.59 0.06
C PHE A 268 23.78 10.38 0.36
N GLY A 269 24.07 9.53 -0.64
CA GLY A 269 24.81 8.29 -0.44
C GLY A 269 24.06 7.31 0.49
N ILE A 270 22.75 7.17 0.29
CA ILE A 270 21.89 6.24 1.03
C ILE A 270 21.37 5.18 0.06
N SER A 271 21.42 3.90 0.46
CA SER A 271 20.99 2.82 -0.44
C SER A 271 19.47 2.85 -0.67
N PRO A 272 18.99 2.55 -1.90
CA PRO A 272 17.57 2.47 -2.21
C PRO A 272 16.78 1.53 -1.29
N SER A 273 17.41 0.46 -0.81
CA SER A 273 16.81 -0.50 0.12
C SER A 273 16.41 0.13 1.45
N ILE A 274 17.22 1.07 2.01
CA ILE A 274 16.81 1.81 3.22
C ILE A 274 15.63 2.72 2.90
N LEU A 275 15.67 3.46 1.78
CA LEU A 275 14.59 4.36 1.43
C LEU A 275 13.27 3.60 1.24
N GLY A 276 13.33 2.39 0.68
CA GLY A 276 12.24 1.41 0.64
C GLY A 276 11.73 1.06 2.03
N LEU A 277 12.60 0.56 2.90
CA LEU A 277 12.25 0.11 4.26
C LEU A 277 11.77 1.24 5.17
N THR A 278 12.10 2.50 4.86
CA THR A 278 11.87 3.65 5.74
C THR A 278 10.86 4.62 5.14
N VAL A 279 11.31 5.59 4.34
CA VAL A 279 10.46 6.68 3.83
C VAL A 279 9.29 6.15 3.02
N LEU A 280 9.50 5.16 2.13
CA LEU A 280 8.42 4.55 1.34
C LEU A 280 7.48 3.73 2.22
N ALA A 281 8.04 2.87 3.07
CA ALA A 281 7.27 2.07 4.03
C ALA A 281 6.40 2.91 4.98
N TRP A 282 6.99 3.96 5.57
CA TRP A 282 6.31 4.90 6.47
C TRP A 282 5.25 5.68 5.73
N GLY A 283 5.57 6.21 4.55
CA GLY A 283 4.63 6.95 3.70
C GLY A 283 3.40 6.12 3.36
N ASN A 284 3.60 4.88 2.91
CA ASN A 284 2.51 3.96 2.57
C ASN A 284 1.63 3.60 3.78
N SER A 285 2.21 3.57 4.99
CA SER A 285 1.53 3.12 6.20
C SER A 285 1.08 4.27 7.13
N LEU A 286 1.32 5.53 6.74
CA LEU A 286 0.94 6.68 7.55
C LEU A 286 -0.59 6.85 7.60
N GLY A 287 -1.27 6.54 6.50
CA GLY A 287 -2.74 6.49 6.44
C GLY A 287 -3.33 5.46 7.39
N ASP A 288 -2.68 4.30 7.50
CA ASP A 288 -3.05 3.25 8.46
C ASP A 288 -2.87 3.71 9.90
N LEU A 289 -1.77 4.43 10.21
CA LEU A 289 -1.56 5.01 11.52
C LEU A 289 -2.71 5.94 11.91
N ILE A 290 -3.01 6.93 11.06
CA ILE A 290 -4.02 7.96 11.35
C ILE A 290 -5.41 7.34 11.48
N THR A 291 -5.77 6.44 10.55
CA THR A 291 -7.10 5.82 10.50
C THR A 291 -7.33 4.88 11.68
N ASN A 292 -6.40 3.95 11.92
CA ASN A 292 -6.53 2.99 13.03
C ASN A 292 -6.45 3.69 14.39
N LEU A 293 -5.60 4.71 14.55
CA LEU A 293 -5.55 5.49 15.79
C LEU A 293 -6.86 6.23 16.04
N THR A 294 -7.45 6.83 15.00
CA THR A 294 -8.72 7.55 15.14
C THR A 294 -9.87 6.61 15.48
N MET A 295 -9.94 5.44 14.83
CA MET A 295 -10.92 4.39 15.17
C MET A 295 -10.76 3.92 16.61
N ALA A 296 -9.53 3.71 17.07
CA ALA A 296 -9.26 3.26 18.44
C ALA A 296 -9.55 4.34 19.50
N LEU A 297 -9.33 5.61 19.18
CA LEU A 297 -9.59 6.72 20.10
C LEU A 297 -11.07 7.06 20.20
N ASN A 298 -11.80 7.03 19.10
CA ASN A 298 -13.19 7.51 19.03
C ASN A 298 -14.24 6.39 19.03
N GLY A 299 -13.91 5.19 18.55
CA GLY A 299 -14.85 4.09 18.40
C GLY A 299 -14.99 3.18 19.63
N GLY A 300 -14.47 3.58 20.79
CA GLY A 300 -14.61 2.80 22.03
C GLY A 300 -13.91 1.44 21.97
N ALA A 301 -14.51 0.42 22.58
CA ALA A 301 -13.93 -0.93 22.61
C ALA A 301 -13.96 -1.62 21.25
N GLU A 302 -15.09 -1.51 20.54
CA GLU A 302 -15.26 -2.09 19.21
C GLU A 302 -14.34 -1.44 18.18
N GLY A 303 -14.25 -0.09 18.17
CA GLY A 303 -13.33 0.63 17.28
C GLY A 303 -11.86 0.33 17.52
N ALA A 304 -11.46 0.10 18.78
CA ALA A 304 -10.10 -0.34 19.08
C ALA A 304 -9.85 -1.80 18.64
N GLN A 305 -10.84 -2.68 18.76
CA GLN A 305 -10.74 -4.05 18.26
C GLN A 305 -10.58 -4.06 16.74
N VAL A 306 -11.43 -3.31 16.01
CA VAL A 306 -11.33 -3.15 14.55
C VAL A 306 -9.97 -2.58 14.14
N ALA A 307 -9.48 -1.56 14.86
CA ALA A 307 -8.17 -0.97 14.60
C ALA A 307 -7.02 -1.96 14.79
N ILE A 308 -7.05 -2.77 15.85
CA ILE A 308 -6.02 -3.79 16.13
C ILE A 308 -6.08 -4.91 15.09
N THR A 309 -7.26 -5.42 14.74
CA THR A 309 -7.43 -6.40 13.66
C THR A 309 -6.93 -5.85 12.33
N GLY A 310 -7.24 -4.59 12.00
CA GLY A 310 -6.72 -3.89 10.82
C GLY A 310 -5.19 -3.84 10.77
N CYS A 311 -4.54 -3.64 11.93
CA CYS A 311 -3.07 -3.60 12.02
C CYS A 311 -2.38 -4.96 11.79
N TYR A 312 -3.11 -6.08 11.81
CA TYR A 312 -2.57 -7.40 11.45
C TYR A 312 -3.08 -7.89 10.10
N ALA A 313 -4.36 -7.72 9.82
CA ALA A 313 -4.99 -8.08 8.55
C ALA A 313 -4.43 -7.27 7.37
N GLY A 314 -4.13 -5.98 7.56
CA GLY A 314 -3.53 -5.11 6.54
C GLY A 314 -2.16 -5.63 6.07
N PRO A 315 -1.20 -5.87 6.99
CA PRO A 315 0.06 -6.53 6.65
C PRO A 315 -0.09 -7.90 5.98
N ILE A 316 -1.03 -8.75 6.44
CA ILE A 316 -1.32 -10.04 5.78
C ILE A 316 -1.71 -9.82 4.32
N PHE A 317 -2.62 -8.88 4.04
CA PHE A 317 -3.03 -8.53 2.69
C PHE A 317 -1.86 -7.99 1.85
N ASN A 318 -1.08 -7.04 2.38
CA ASN A 318 0.04 -6.44 1.65
C ASN A 318 1.12 -7.46 1.30
N ILE A 319 1.39 -8.43 2.18
CA ILE A 319 2.38 -9.49 1.93
C ILE A 319 1.83 -10.53 0.94
N LEU A 320 0.62 -11.07 1.16
CA LEU A 320 0.14 -12.20 0.35
C LEU A 320 -0.45 -11.76 -1.00
N PHE A 321 -1.17 -10.65 -1.01
CA PHE A 321 -1.75 -10.09 -2.22
C PHE A 321 -0.74 -9.15 -2.91
N GLY A 322 -0.19 -8.16 -2.20
CA GLY A 322 0.75 -7.21 -2.78
C GLY A 322 2.05 -7.87 -3.26
N LEU A 323 2.82 -8.45 -2.35
CA LEU A 323 4.07 -9.13 -2.69
C LEU A 323 3.81 -10.48 -3.39
N GLY A 324 2.88 -11.30 -2.90
CA GLY A 324 2.62 -12.63 -3.47
C GLY A 324 2.14 -12.60 -4.92
N LEU A 325 1.20 -11.72 -5.29
CA LEU A 325 0.73 -11.62 -6.68
C LEU A 325 1.81 -11.03 -7.60
N SER A 326 2.66 -10.13 -7.08
CA SER A 326 3.83 -9.62 -7.78
C SER A 326 4.84 -10.74 -8.09
N LEU A 327 5.09 -11.64 -7.13
CA LEU A 327 5.94 -12.82 -7.33
C LEU A 327 5.36 -13.79 -8.37
N VAL A 328 4.05 -14.02 -8.34
CA VAL A 328 3.36 -14.83 -9.38
C VAL A 328 3.57 -14.19 -10.76
N GLY A 329 3.37 -12.88 -10.88
CA GLY A 329 3.59 -12.15 -12.13
C GLY A 329 5.03 -12.23 -12.63
N SER A 330 6.02 -12.12 -11.74
CA SER A 330 7.44 -12.27 -12.08
C SER A 330 7.77 -13.69 -12.54
N CYS A 331 7.29 -14.71 -11.85
CA CYS A 331 7.47 -16.12 -12.25
C CYS A 331 6.74 -16.45 -13.56
N TRP A 332 5.58 -15.83 -13.81
CA TRP A 332 4.80 -16.05 -15.04
C TRP A 332 5.51 -15.49 -16.28
N ARG A 333 6.15 -14.32 -16.17
CA ARG A 333 6.90 -13.74 -17.30
C ARG A 333 8.20 -14.50 -17.61
N GLY A 334 8.84 -15.08 -16.59
CA GLY A 334 10.05 -15.90 -16.72
C GLY A 334 9.79 -17.41 -16.83
N TYR A 335 8.57 -17.81 -17.21
CA TYR A 335 8.14 -19.21 -17.16
C TYR A 335 9.11 -20.14 -17.91
N GLN A 336 9.59 -21.18 -17.19
CA GLN A 336 10.64 -22.18 -17.48
C GLN A 336 11.96 -22.03 -16.69
N ALA A 337 12.21 -20.90 -16.01
CA ALA A 337 13.34 -20.74 -15.08
C ALA A 337 12.88 -20.30 -13.68
N PRO A 338 13.47 -20.82 -12.59
CA PRO A 338 13.19 -20.32 -11.24
C PRO A 338 13.67 -18.87 -11.08
N VAL A 339 12.86 -18.05 -10.41
CA VAL A 339 13.25 -16.68 -10.09
C VAL A 339 14.12 -16.72 -8.84
N THR A 340 15.39 -16.34 -8.98
CA THR A 340 16.32 -16.22 -7.86
C THR A 340 16.03 -14.95 -7.07
N ILE A 341 15.70 -15.07 -5.78
CA ILE A 341 15.51 -13.89 -4.93
C ILE A 341 16.87 -13.50 -4.32
N PRO A 342 17.21 -12.20 -4.29
CA PRO A 342 18.38 -11.72 -3.59
C PRO A 342 18.37 -12.16 -2.12
N ASN A 343 19.38 -12.97 -1.74
CA ASN A 343 19.63 -13.34 -0.35
C ASN A 343 20.27 -12.16 0.39
N ASP A 344 19.46 -11.20 0.85
CA ASP A 344 19.89 -10.10 1.71
C ASP A 344 19.79 -10.51 3.20
N PRO A 345 20.91 -10.74 3.91
CA PRO A 345 20.90 -11.10 5.34
C PRO A 345 20.21 -10.04 6.20
N TYR A 346 20.29 -8.76 5.82
CA TYR A 346 19.69 -7.67 6.57
C TYR A 346 18.16 -7.71 6.49
N LEU A 347 17.62 -8.20 5.37
CA LEU A 347 16.17 -8.35 5.16
C LEU A 347 15.62 -9.47 6.05
N LEU A 348 16.36 -10.58 6.16
CA LEU A 348 16.03 -11.68 7.06
C LEU A 348 16.10 -11.27 8.53
N GLU A 349 17.08 -10.42 8.90
CA GLU A 349 17.15 -9.81 10.23
C GLU A 349 15.91 -8.94 10.51
N THR A 350 15.47 -8.14 9.54
CA THR A 350 14.27 -7.30 9.68
C THR A 350 13.00 -8.14 9.89
N LEU A 351 12.87 -9.23 9.13
CA LEU A 351 11.81 -10.24 9.34
C LEU A 351 11.89 -10.88 10.73
N GLY A 352 13.09 -11.19 11.20
CA GLY A 352 13.31 -11.73 12.55
C GLY A 352 12.82 -10.78 13.64
N PHE A 353 13.12 -9.47 13.53
CA PHE A 353 12.61 -8.47 14.47
C PHE A 353 11.09 -8.30 14.40
N LEU A 354 10.51 -8.35 13.20
CA LEU A 354 9.06 -8.33 13.02
C LEU A 354 8.39 -9.52 13.72
N VAL A 355 8.89 -10.74 13.49
CA VAL A 355 8.43 -11.94 14.20
C VAL A 355 8.62 -11.78 15.72
N GLY A 356 9.75 -11.23 16.17
CA GLY A 356 9.99 -10.92 17.58
C GLY A 356 8.96 -9.97 18.18
N GLY A 357 8.56 -8.93 17.45
CA GLY A 357 7.47 -8.01 17.83
C GLY A 357 6.11 -8.70 17.95
N LEU A 358 5.78 -9.58 17.00
CA LEU A 358 4.54 -10.37 17.04
C LEU A 358 4.54 -11.35 18.22
N LEU A 359 5.66 -12.03 18.49
CA LEU A 359 5.81 -12.90 19.65
C LEU A 359 5.68 -12.12 20.97
N TRP A 360 6.25 -10.93 21.04
CA TRP A 360 6.04 -10.02 22.18
C TRP A 360 4.56 -9.73 22.38
N ALA A 361 3.82 -9.39 21.31
CA ALA A 361 2.39 -9.13 21.38
C ALA A 361 1.58 -10.36 21.85
N VAL A 362 1.85 -11.54 21.30
CA VAL A 362 1.19 -12.81 21.67
C VAL A 362 1.43 -13.19 23.12
N VAL A 363 2.60 -12.87 23.69
CA VAL A 363 2.91 -13.19 25.08
C VAL A 363 2.35 -12.15 26.04
N VAL A 364 2.53 -10.86 25.74
CA VAL A 364 2.22 -9.77 26.68
C VAL A 364 0.72 -9.49 26.75
N LEU A 365 0.03 -9.43 25.60
CA LEU A 365 -1.38 -9.03 25.57
C LEU A 365 -2.28 -10.02 26.33
N PRO A 366 -2.17 -11.36 26.15
CA PRO A 366 -2.95 -12.32 26.94
C PRO A 366 -2.59 -12.32 28.42
N LYS A 367 -1.29 -12.17 28.78
CA LYS A 367 -0.85 -12.08 30.19
C LYS A 367 -1.43 -10.87 30.91
N ARG A 368 -1.73 -9.81 30.17
CA ARG A 368 -2.37 -8.58 30.69
C ARG A 368 -3.90 -8.63 30.61
N GLY A 369 -4.49 -9.79 30.39
CA GLY A 369 -5.94 -9.97 30.34
C GLY A 369 -6.58 -9.30 29.12
N MET A 370 -5.88 -9.34 27.98
CA MET A 370 -6.30 -8.73 26.71
C MET A 370 -6.52 -7.22 26.75
N ARG A 371 -5.91 -6.53 27.72
CA ARG A 371 -5.96 -5.07 27.83
C ARG A 371 -4.82 -4.46 27.03
N LEU A 372 -5.17 -3.54 26.15
CA LEU A 372 -4.18 -2.69 25.50
C LEU A 372 -3.55 -1.80 26.58
N ASP A 373 -2.24 -1.94 26.78
CA ASP A 373 -1.51 -1.21 27.80
C ASP A 373 -0.20 -0.60 27.27
N GLY A 374 0.39 0.30 28.05
CA GLY A 374 1.65 0.95 27.70
C GLY A 374 2.85 -0.02 27.68
N VAL A 375 2.74 -1.19 28.29
CA VAL A 375 3.82 -2.20 28.30
C VAL A 375 3.88 -2.92 26.97
N LEU A 376 2.73 -3.36 26.44
CA LEU A 376 2.61 -3.88 25.09
C LEU A 376 3.15 -2.85 24.10
N GLY A 377 2.63 -1.62 24.17
CA GLY A 377 2.97 -0.60 23.18
C GLY A 377 4.41 -0.11 23.27
N GLY A 378 4.93 0.12 24.49
CA GLY A 378 6.32 0.49 24.70
C GLY A 378 7.30 -0.59 24.22
N GLY A 379 7.00 -1.87 24.48
CA GLY A 379 7.84 -2.98 24.01
C GLY A 379 7.88 -3.08 22.49
N LEU A 380 6.73 -2.96 21.81
CA LEU A 380 6.67 -2.96 20.35
C LEU A 380 7.45 -1.79 19.73
N LEU A 381 7.34 -0.59 20.29
CA LEU A 381 8.11 0.57 19.84
C LEU A 381 9.60 0.40 20.06
N VAL A 382 10.03 -0.17 21.20
CA VAL A 382 11.45 -0.44 21.47
C VAL A 382 12.00 -1.46 20.47
N ILE A 383 11.29 -2.55 20.21
CA ILE A 383 11.70 -3.56 19.21
C ILE A 383 11.86 -2.93 17.83
N TYR A 384 10.90 -2.09 17.42
CA TYR A 384 10.95 -1.37 16.16
C TYR A 384 12.15 -0.42 16.08
N LEU A 385 12.37 0.40 17.11
CA LEU A 385 13.47 1.36 17.17
C LEU A 385 14.83 0.66 17.14
N ILE A 386 14.96 -0.47 17.82
CA ILE A 386 16.19 -1.29 17.78
C ILE A 386 16.42 -1.81 16.36
N SER A 387 15.41 -2.45 15.75
CA SER A 387 15.49 -2.98 14.38
C SER A 387 15.88 -1.89 13.37
N MET A 388 15.23 -0.72 13.48
CA MET A 388 15.48 0.43 12.62
C MET A 388 16.89 1.00 12.80
N THR A 389 17.35 1.12 14.04
CA THR A 389 18.69 1.65 14.34
C THR A 389 19.77 0.68 13.86
N LEU A 390 19.60 -0.63 14.08
CA LEU A 390 20.53 -1.66 13.59
C LEU A 390 20.63 -1.61 12.06
N ARG A 391 19.51 -1.55 11.35
CA ARG A 391 19.50 -1.44 9.88
C ARG A 391 20.23 -0.19 9.40
N LEU A 392 20.01 0.94 10.07
CA LEU A 392 20.68 2.20 9.73
C LEU A 392 22.20 2.10 9.94
N ILE A 393 22.63 1.52 11.07
CA ILE A 393 24.06 1.32 11.39
C ILE A 393 24.73 0.38 10.39
N GLN A 394 24.12 -0.78 10.11
CA GLN A 394 24.68 -1.78 9.20
C GLN A 394 24.89 -1.20 7.80
N THR A 395 23.93 -0.40 7.35
CA THR A 395 24.03 0.21 6.04
C THR A 395 25.09 1.32 6.02
N LEU A 396 25.10 2.21 7.01
CA LEU A 396 26.13 3.26 7.14
C LEU A 396 27.55 2.69 7.35
N GLY A 397 27.66 1.55 8.03
CA GLY A 397 28.91 0.81 8.24
C GLY A 397 29.45 0.20 6.95
N SER A 398 28.57 -0.40 6.13
CA SER A 398 28.92 -0.85 4.78
C SER A 398 29.35 0.33 3.89
N PHE A 399 28.70 1.49 4.01
CA PHE A 399 29.10 2.71 3.29
C PHE A 399 30.53 3.17 3.64
N ARG A 400 30.94 3.12 4.92
CA ARG A 400 32.30 3.46 5.32
C ARG A 400 33.35 2.47 4.82
N PHE A 401 33.01 1.19 4.70
CA PHE A 401 33.94 0.16 4.21
C PHE A 401 34.25 0.32 2.71
N ILE A 402 33.27 0.77 1.92
CA ILE A 402 33.41 0.97 0.46
C ILE A 402 34.25 2.23 0.14
N ILE A 403 34.10 3.30 0.93
CA ILE A 403 34.88 4.54 0.74
C ILE A 403 36.37 4.35 1.11
N ASN A 404 36.68 3.39 1.99
CA ASN A 404 38.04 3.17 2.49
C ASN A 404 38.87 2.16 1.67
N ILE A 405 38.37 1.68 0.53
CA ILE A 405 39.18 0.93 -0.43
C ILE A 405 39.87 1.96 -1.34
N PRO A 406 41.18 2.24 -1.18
CA PRO A 406 41.89 3.04 -2.17
C PRO A 406 41.83 2.26 -3.50
N HIS A 407 41.23 2.88 -4.52
CA HIS A 407 41.32 2.44 -5.91
C HIS A 407 42.81 2.38 -6.30
N TYR A 408 43.44 1.22 -6.15
CA TYR A 408 44.66 0.92 -6.88
C TYR A 408 44.26 0.48 -8.29
N PRO A 409 44.64 1.22 -9.35
CA PRO A 409 44.50 0.69 -10.69
C PRO A 409 45.54 -0.43 -10.85
N THR A 410 45.08 -1.68 -10.83
CA THR A 410 45.89 -2.81 -11.27
C THR A 410 46.11 -2.71 -12.77
N LEU A 411 47.16 -1.98 -13.14
CA LEU A 411 47.90 -2.16 -14.38
C LEU A 411 48.45 -3.59 -14.41
N VAL A 412 47.69 -4.53 -14.96
CA VAL A 412 48.25 -5.83 -15.36
C VAL A 412 49.07 -5.59 -16.62
N ARG A 413 50.38 -5.49 -16.42
CA ARG A 413 51.41 -5.63 -17.45
C ARG A 413 51.18 -6.96 -18.19
N ASN A 414 50.87 -6.88 -19.48
CA ASN A 414 51.20 -7.94 -20.42
C ASN A 414 52.71 -7.97 -20.59
N PHE A 415 53.40 -8.99 -20.09
CA PHE A 415 54.67 -9.47 -20.63
C PHE A 415 54.88 -10.95 -20.25
N ASP A 416 55.11 -11.74 -21.30
CA ASP A 416 55.83 -13.02 -21.42
C ASP A 416 55.22 -14.36 -20.97
N GLY A 417 54.80 -15.15 -21.97
CA GLY A 417 55.68 -16.24 -22.47
C GLY A 417 55.38 -17.67 -22.00
N MET A 418 54.62 -18.42 -22.81
CA MET A 418 54.95 -19.78 -23.30
C MET A 418 54.03 -20.20 -24.44
#